data_AF-A0A5J4VH68-F1
#
_entry.id   AF-A0A5J4VH68-F1
#
_cell.length_a   1.000
_cell.length_b   1.000
_cell.length_c   1.000
_cell.angle_alpha   90.00
_cell.angle_beta   90.00
_cell.angle_gamma   90.00
#
_symmetry.space_group_name_H-M   'P 1'
#
loop_
_entity.id
_entity.type
_entity.pdbx_description
1 polymer ?
#
loop_
_entity_poly.entity_id
_entity_poly.type
_entity_poly.pdbx_seq_one_letter_code
_entity_poly.pdbx_strand_id
1 'polypeptide(L)'
;MKKTIENYRKHPLKENQYICNDRLTDIGRFHVMIYQYASEDQNGNRRIGDQLKHHVLCMEEFQGNKCKYDVRFVDGSDFEHKCVKDKDNQPGIEQAMNKGGQMIQQKKKQMIEPNILKDVCVLISVEGVAQRTFERQPIRNLMIDCYNLGKLNKDKEAEEILPKLYREKIRKALLVQGPRIRILNLEDIKGQHVSIIIDAGTSGGRHLIPIKILQPHRQLPPFMLDLKEVGKMTQLDYAELVAYIYDLLIVNGSYPSFIITDALKHQVSACNPSNPDSYIKFIQQKIFLLILHCPCLCHVFNLIIKHCSQVDPQLNDLFEAVKFMSTELRKPTFINLIKAKCPAFIISRWVIMCICAKWVAKRGSQISYLMM
;
A
#
# COMPACT_ATOMS: atom_id res chain seq x y z
N MET A 1 35.91 7.58 -46.58
CA MET A 1 34.74 8.06 -47.36
C MET A 1 34.08 9.20 -46.59
N LYS A 2 34.03 10.42 -47.14
CA LYS A 2 33.33 11.55 -46.51
C LYS A 2 31.82 11.39 -46.79
N LYS A 3 31.01 11.17 -45.74
CA LYS A 3 29.55 11.07 -45.86
C LYS A 3 28.96 12.46 -46.10
N THR A 4 28.22 12.62 -47.19
CA THR A 4 27.29 13.74 -47.37
C THR A 4 26.17 13.60 -46.33
N ILE A 5 25.87 14.66 -45.59
CA ILE A 5 24.75 14.66 -44.62
C ILE A 5 23.55 15.35 -45.27
N GLU A 6 22.39 14.70 -45.19
CA GLU A 6 21.15 15.23 -45.78
C GLU A 6 20.43 16.25 -44.87
N ASN A 7 20.65 16.19 -43.55
CA ASN A 7 19.99 17.05 -42.56
C ASN A 7 20.97 18.00 -41.85
N TYR A 8 20.88 19.30 -42.18
CA TYR A 8 21.58 20.38 -41.49
C TYR A 8 20.65 21.59 -41.30
N ARG A 9 20.97 22.46 -40.35
CA ARG A 9 20.28 23.75 -40.14
C ARG A 9 21.24 24.87 -39.79
N LYS A 10 20.81 26.13 -39.96
CA LYS A 10 21.62 27.30 -39.57
C LYS A 10 21.87 27.30 -38.07
N HIS A 11 23.09 27.68 -37.66
CA HIS A 11 23.44 27.84 -36.26
C HIS A 11 22.62 29.01 -35.67
N PRO A 12 21.92 28.81 -34.55
CA PRO A 12 20.96 29.80 -34.03
C PRO A 12 21.60 31.11 -33.55
N LEU A 13 22.91 31.13 -33.31
CA LEU A 13 23.64 32.33 -32.88
C LEU A 13 24.71 32.84 -33.86
N LYS A 14 25.01 32.09 -34.93
CA LYS A 14 26.16 32.37 -35.81
C LYS A 14 25.68 32.29 -37.25
N GLU A 15 25.46 33.45 -37.87
CA GLU A 15 24.75 33.59 -39.14
C GLU A 15 25.34 32.77 -40.30
N ASN A 16 26.66 32.57 -40.27
CA ASN A 16 27.42 31.90 -41.33
C ASN A 16 27.87 30.48 -40.95
N GLN A 17 27.22 29.85 -39.97
CA GLN A 17 27.55 28.49 -39.55
C GLN A 17 26.34 27.57 -39.66
N TYR A 18 26.61 26.30 -39.97
CA TYR A 18 25.60 25.25 -40.03
C TYR A 18 25.91 24.17 -39.01
N ILE A 19 24.86 23.55 -38.49
CA ILE A 19 24.94 22.47 -37.52
C ILE A 19 24.21 21.24 -38.05
N CYS A 20 24.65 20.07 -37.60
CA CYS A 20 24.06 18.78 -37.89
C CYS A 20 24.14 17.87 -36.65
N ASN A 21 23.47 16.72 -36.70
CA ASN A 21 23.45 15.72 -35.63
C ASN A 21 23.06 16.32 -34.27
N ASP A 22 22.15 17.29 -34.28
CA ASP A 22 21.78 18.03 -33.10
C ASP A 22 20.72 17.28 -32.28
N ARG A 23 20.87 17.32 -30.95
CA ARG A 23 19.89 16.79 -30.00
C ARG A 23 19.75 17.74 -28.82
N LEU A 24 18.51 17.97 -28.40
CA LEU A 24 18.22 18.66 -27.16
C LEU A 24 18.37 17.68 -25.99
N THR A 25 19.06 18.09 -24.94
CA THR A 25 19.23 17.32 -23.71
C THR A 25 19.41 18.26 -22.54
N ASP A 26 19.32 17.71 -21.33
CA ASP A 26 19.69 18.42 -20.11
C ASP A 26 21.09 17.97 -19.67
N ILE A 27 22.00 18.92 -19.40
CA ILE A 27 23.30 18.67 -18.76
C ILE A 27 23.29 19.41 -17.41
N GLY A 28 23.26 18.66 -16.31
CA GLY A 28 23.10 19.23 -14.97
C GLY A 28 21.75 19.95 -14.82
N ARG A 29 21.78 21.29 -14.76
CA ARG A 29 20.59 22.15 -14.66
C ARG A 29 20.33 22.98 -15.92
N PHE A 30 21.03 22.70 -17.02
CA PHE A 30 21.00 23.48 -18.24
C PHE A 30 20.27 22.71 -19.34
N HIS A 31 19.30 23.35 -19.99
CA HIS A 31 18.78 22.87 -21.24
C HIS A 31 19.75 23.24 -22.36
N VAL A 32 20.26 22.24 -23.06
CA VAL A 32 21.31 22.44 -24.06
C VAL A 32 21.03 21.68 -25.33
N MET A 33 21.60 22.18 -26.42
CA MET A 33 21.68 21.47 -27.68
C MET A 33 23.10 20.96 -27.87
N ILE A 34 23.25 19.63 -27.96
CA ILE A 34 24.50 19.02 -28.42
C ILE A 34 24.45 18.93 -29.94
N TYR A 35 25.48 19.36 -30.66
CA TYR A 35 25.53 19.33 -32.12
C TYR A 35 26.96 19.21 -32.65
N GLN A 36 27.10 19.08 -33.98
CA GLN A 36 28.37 19.15 -34.70
C GLN A 36 28.32 20.25 -35.76
N TYR A 37 29.45 20.90 -36.04
CA TYR A 37 29.54 21.88 -37.12
C TYR A 37 29.61 21.21 -38.49
N ALA A 38 28.93 21.83 -39.44
CA ALA A 38 29.04 21.54 -40.86
C ALA A 38 29.66 22.73 -41.60
N SER A 39 30.63 22.47 -42.47
CA SER A 39 31.24 23.44 -43.37
C SER A 39 30.71 23.27 -44.79
N GLU A 40 30.44 24.36 -45.49
CA GLU A 40 30.03 24.39 -46.89
C GLU A 40 31.28 24.46 -47.79
N ASP A 41 31.41 23.55 -48.76
CA ASP A 41 32.50 23.59 -49.73
C ASP A 41 32.23 24.59 -50.86
N GLN A 42 33.24 24.85 -51.70
CA GLN A 42 33.14 25.81 -52.82
C GLN A 42 32.03 25.46 -53.83
N ASN A 43 31.56 24.21 -53.83
CA ASN A 43 30.50 23.72 -54.69
C ASN A 43 29.14 23.70 -53.99
N GLY A 44 29.02 24.30 -52.79
CA GLY A 44 27.80 24.35 -51.99
C GLY A 44 27.50 23.04 -51.24
N ASN A 45 28.37 22.03 -51.28
CA ASN A 45 28.14 20.79 -50.55
C ASN A 45 28.61 20.92 -49.11
N ARG A 46 27.73 20.57 -48.17
CA ARG A 46 28.02 20.68 -46.74
C ARG A 46 28.58 19.36 -46.20
N ARG A 47 29.65 19.45 -45.42
CA ARG A 47 30.40 18.31 -44.87
C ARG A 47 30.60 18.51 -43.37
N ILE A 48 30.57 17.43 -42.60
CA ILE A 48 31.02 17.48 -41.19
C ILE A 48 32.50 17.88 -41.22
N GLY A 49 32.87 18.87 -40.41
CA GLY A 49 34.29 19.19 -40.23
C GLY A 49 35.08 17.95 -39.80
N ASP A 50 36.34 17.83 -40.21
CA ASP A 50 37.18 16.62 -40.00
C ASP A 50 37.48 16.31 -38.51
N GLN A 51 36.84 17.01 -37.57
CA GLN A 51 36.93 16.76 -36.13
C GLN A 51 35.54 16.47 -35.58
N LEU A 52 35.29 15.23 -35.12
CA LEU A 52 34.08 14.73 -34.41
C LEU A 52 33.88 15.41 -33.03
N LYS A 53 34.02 16.73 -32.98
CA LYS A 53 33.92 17.51 -31.75
C LYS A 53 32.46 17.89 -31.59
N HIS A 54 31.83 17.34 -30.56
CA HIS A 54 30.52 17.77 -30.13
C HIS A 54 30.65 19.18 -29.53
N HIS A 55 29.70 20.04 -29.87
CA HIS A 55 29.51 21.35 -29.28
C HIS A 55 28.25 21.32 -28.44
N VAL A 56 28.25 22.11 -27.37
CA VAL A 56 27.08 22.32 -26.51
C VAL A 56 26.72 23.79 -26.61
N LEU A 57 25.50 24.04 -27.06
CA LEU A 57 24.88 25.36 -27.03
C LEU A 57 23.85 25.41 -25.90
N CYS A 58 23.97 26.42 -25.06
CA CYS A 58 22.94 26.73 -24.07
C CYS A 58 21.66 27.22 -24.74
N MET A 59 20.53 26.61 -24.39
CA MET A 59 19.22 26.98 -24.94
C MET A 59 18.37 27.79 -23.94
N GLU A 60 18.94 28.19 -22.80
CA GLU A 60 18.23 28.98 -21.79
C GLU A 60 17.86 30.37 -22.33
N GLU A 61 16.62 30.78 -22.08
CA GLU A 61 16.07 32.08 -22.48
C GLU A 61 15.33 32.71 -21.29
N PHE A 62 15.57 34.01 -21.06
CA PHE A 62 14.85 34.77 -20.05
C PHE A 62 14.48 36.15 -20.56
N GLN A 63 13.19 36.49 -20.53
CA GLN A 63 12.67 37.79 -20.99
C GLN A 63 13.16 38.18 -22.40
N GLY A 64 13.23 37.20 -23.32
CA GLY A 64 13.69 37.40 -24.69
C GLY A 64 15.21 37.38 -24.89
N ASN A 65 16.00 37.31 -23.80
CA ASN A 65 17.45 37.19 -23.88
C ASN A 65 17.86 35.71 -23.89
N LYS A 66 18.40 35.25 -25.02
CA LYS A 66 18.93 33.89 -25.20
C LYS A 66 20.38 33.82 -24.76
N CYS A 67 20.75 32.75 -24.06
CA CYS A 67 22.13 32.50 -23.68
C CYS A 67 23.01 32.33 -24.94
N LYS A 68 24.14 33.05 -24.96
CA LYS A 68 25.09 32.99 -26.10
C LYS A 68 26.22 31.96 -25.91
N TYR A 69 26.11 31.09 -24.92
CA TYR A 69 27.18 30.18 -24.54
C TYR A 69 27.23 28.96 -25.46
N ASP A 70 28.28 28.91 -26.28
CA ASP A 70 28.60 27.84 -27.22
C ASP A 70 30.05 27.42 -26.99
N VAL A 71 30.24 26.16 -26.63
CA VAL A 71 31.55 25.62 -26.24
C VAL A 71 31.67 24.19 -26.75
N ARG A 72 32.90 23.85 -27.09
CA ARG A 72 33.28 22.48 -27.40
C ARG A 72 33.10 21.60 -26.16
N PHE A 73 32.36 20.51 -26.31
CA PHE A 73 32.09 19.54 -25.27
C PHE A 73 32.85 18.24 -25.55
N VAL A 74 33.51 17.74 -24.51
CA VAL A 74 34.15 16.42 -24.51
C VAL A 74 33.33 15.56 -23.57
N ASP A 75 32.83 14.42 -24.05
CA ASP A 75 32.09 13.48 -23.21
C ASP A 75 32.92 13.13 -21.96
N GLY A 76 32.32 13.29 -20.79
CA GLY A 76 32.97 13.07 -19.49
C GLY A 76 33.65 14.31 -18.86
N SER A 77 33.65 15.47 -19.52
CA SER A 77 34.05 16.73 -18.88
C SER A 77 32.88 17.37 -18.12
N ASP A 78 33.15 17.87 -16.91
CA ASP A 78 32.18 18.69 -16.19
C ASP A 78 31.88 19.94 -17.02
N PHE A 79 30.61 20.09 -17.39
CA PHE A 79 30.14 21.24 -18.15
C PHE A 79 30.10 22.47 -17.23
N GLU A 80 31.24 23.14 -17.08
CA GLU A 80 31.33 24.42 -16.39
C GLU A 80 30.74 25.54 -17.25
N HIS A 81 29.47 25.83 -17.05
CA HIS A 81 28.76 26.85 -17.79
C HIS A 81 29.10 28.26 -17.28
N LYS A 82 29.95 29.00 -18.00
CA LYS A 82 30.45 30.32 -17.55
C LYS A 82 29.45 31.49 -17.64
N CYS A 83 28.30 31.33 -18.31
CA CYS A 83 27.29 32.40 -18.43
C CYS A 83 26.79 32.97 -17.09
N VAL A 84 26.90 32.20 -15.98
CA VAL A 84 26.50 32.64 -14.64
C VAL A 84 27.47 33.66 -14.05
N LYS A 85 28.72 33.67 -14.51
CA LYS A 85 29.78 34.56 -14.01
C LYS A 85 29.82 35.91 -14.74
N ASP A 86 29.25 36.00 -15.94
CA ASP A 86 29.23 37.20 -16.77
C ASP A 86 27.88 37.94 -16.62
N LYS A 87 27.64 38.45 -15.40
CA LYS A 87 26.37 39.10 -15.01
C LYS A 87 26.08 40.36 -15.82
N ASP A 88 27.12 41.03 -16.32
CA ASP A 88 27.00 42.29 -17.04
C ASP A 88 26.47 42.10 -18.47
N ASN A 89 26.78 40.96 -19.10
CA ASN A 89 26.38 40.69 -20.49
C ASN A 89 25.09 39.85 -20.63
N GLN A 90 24.63 39.17 -19.57
CA GLN A 90 23.49 38.24 -19.64
C GLN A 90 22.56 38.31 -18.40
N PRO A 91 21.92 39.46 -18.13
CA PRO A 91 21.04 39.62 -16.98
C PRO A 91 19.81 38.69 -17.06
N GLY A 92 19.47 38.04 -15.94
CA GLY A 92 18.27 37.21 -15.79
C GLY A 92 18.46 35.70 -16.03
N ILE A 93 19.60 35.25 -16.57
CA ILE A 93 19.87 33.83 -16.80
C ILE A 93 19.92 33.02 -15.49
N GLU A 94 20.44 33.60 -14.40
CA GLU A 94 20.42 32.97 -13.07
C GLU A 94 18.98 32.66 -12.59
N GLN A 95 18.01 33.51 -12.93
CA GLN A 95 16.60 33.29 -12.59
C GLN A 95 15.95 32.22 -13.47
N ALA A 96 16.24 32.18 -14.77
CA ALA A 96 15.80 31.08 -15.66
C ALA A 96 16.33 29.74 -15.17
N MET A 97 17.60 29.67 -14.75
CA MET A 97 18.21 28.44 -14.25
C MET A 97 17.60 27.96 -12.92
N ASN A 98 17.25 28.87 -12.02
CA ASN A 98 16.57 28.50 -10.78
C ASN A 98 15.15 27.97 -11.07
N LYS A 99 14.43 28.56 -12.04
CA LYS A 99 13.13 28.04 -12.51
C LYS A 99 13.27 26.68 -13.21
N GLY A 100 14.27 26.51 -14.08
CA GLY A 100 14.56 25.24 -14.76
C GLY A 100 14.91 24.12 -13.79
N GLY A 101 15.75 24.40 -12.78
CA GLY A 101 16.07 23.44 -11.71
C GLY A 101 14.84 23.02 -10.90
N GLN A 102 13.93 23.95 -10.58
CA GLN A 102 12.65 23.64 -9.93
C GLN A 102 11.74 22.79 -10.82
N MET A 103 11.67 23.09 -12.12
CA MET A 103 10.89 22.30 -13.08
C MET A 103 11.42 20.87 -13.25
N ILE A 104 12.75 20.68 -13.29
CA ILE A 104 13.37 19.34 -13.38
C ILE A 104 13.08 18.53 -12.11
N GLN A 105 13.17 19.15 -10.93
CA GLN A 105 12.79 18.48 -9.67
C GLN A 105 11.31 18.14 -9.63
N GLN A 106 10.42 19.02 -10.11
CA GLN A 106 9.00 18.74 -10.24
C GLN A 106 8.72 17.60 -11.23
N LYS A 107 9.37 17.59 -12.41
CA LYS A 107 9.25 16.49 -13.38
C LYS A 107 9.72 15.15 -12.80
N LYS A 108 10.86 15.13 -12.09
CA LYS A 108 11.35 13.91 -11.42
C LYS A 108 10.38 13.43 -10.34
N LYS A 109 9.83 14.34 -9.53
CA LYS A 109 8.80 14.01 -8.53
C LYS A 109 7.52 13.49 -9.18
N GLN A 110 7.10 14.08 -10.30
CA GLN A 110 5.96 13.66 -11.11
C GLN A 110 6.13 12.27 -11.74
N MET A 111 7.35 11.76 -11.91
CA MET A 111 7.57 10.40 -12.44
C MET A 111 7.63 9.30 -11.37
N ILE A 112 8.09 9.62 -10.16
CA ILE A 112 8.26 8.63 -9.08
C ILE A 112 6.90 8.18 -8.54
N GLU A 113 5.99 9.12 -8.29
CA GLU A 113 4.68 8.83 -7.71
C GLU A 113 3.81 7.91 -8.59
N PRO A 114 3.68 8.14 -9.92
CA PRO A 114 2.96 7.23 -10.80
C PRO A 114 3.56 5.83 -10.87
N ASN A 115 4.89 5.69 -10.81
CA ASN A 115 5.54 4.38 -10.85
C ASN A 115 5.25 3.58 -9.57
N ILE A 116 5.40 4.20 -8.40
CA ILE A 116 5.06 3.54 -7.12
C ILE A 116 3.58 3.16 -7.10
N LEU A 117 2.69 4.06 -7.53
CA LEU A 117 1.26 3.79 -7.59
C LEU A 117 0.93 2.64 -8.54
N LYS A 118 1.60 2.56 -9.70
CA LYS A 118 1.45 1.44 -10.63
C LYS A 118 1.81 0.11 -9.96
N ASP A 119 2.93 0.05 -9.24
CA ASP A 119 3.37 -1.18 -8.56
C ASP A 119 2.45 -1.56 -7.39
N VAL A 120 1.95 -0.57 -6.65
CA VAL A 120 0.91 -0.80 -5.62
C VAL A 120 -0.37 -1.37 -6.25
N CYS A 121 -0.80 -0.83 -7.40
CA CYS A 121 -1.96 -1.36 -8.12
C CYS A 121 -1.75 -2.80 -8.60
N VAL A 122 -0.53 -3.16 -9.04
CA VAL A 122 -0.17 -4.54 -9.38
C VAL A 122 -0.30 -5.45 -8.15
N LEU A 123 0.26 -5.07 -7.01
CA LEU A 123 0.16 -5.85 -5.76
C LEU A 123 -1.30 -6.03 -5.30
N ILE A 124 -2.12 -4.99 -5.40
CA ILE A 124 -3.55 -5.08 -5.04
C ILE A 124 -4.29 -6.02 -5.99
N SER A 125 -4.04 -5.89 -7.31
CA SER A 125 -4.82 -6.58 -8.33
C SER A 125 -4.40 -8.04 -8.53
N VAL A 126 -3.10 -8.32 -8.47
CA VAL A 126 -2.51 -9.64 -8.73
C VAL A 126 -2.40 -10.45 -7.45
N GLU A 127 -1.83 -9.87 -6.39
CA GLU A 127 -1.58 -10.58 -5.13
C GLU A 127 -2.76 -10.52 -4.15
N GLY A 128 -3.81 -9.76 -4.49
CA GLY A 128 -5.02 -9.65 -3.66
C GLY A 128 -4.79 -8.94 -2.33
N VAL A 129 -3.73 -8.13 -2.21
CA VAL A 129 -3.47 -7.34 -1.01
C VAL A 129 -4.56 -6.27 -0.87
N ALA A 130 -5.19 -6.17 0.31
CA ALA A 130 -6.23 -5.17 0.53
C ALA A 130 -5.66 -3.75 0.42
N GLN A 131 -6.32 -2.85 -0.32
CA GLN A 131 -5.91 -1.45 -0.52
C GLN A 131 -5.52 -0.74 0.79
N ARG A 132 -6.38 -0.88 1.81
CA ARG A 132 -6.16 -0.33 3.17
C ARG A 132 -4.85 -0.75 3.84
N THR A 133 -4.14 -1.75 3.32
CA THR A 133 -2.84 -2.21 3.83
C THR A 133 -1.76 -1.18 3.51
N PHE A 134 -1.78 -0.60 2.30
CA PHE A 134 -0.82 0.40 1.84
C PHE A 134 -0.98 1.76 2.53
N GLU A 135 -2.16 2.02 3.09
CA GLU A 135 -2.45 3.20 3.91
C GLU A 135 -1.88 3.09 5.34
N ARG A 136 -1.38 1.91 5.74
CA ARG A 136 -0.91 1.69 7.12
C ARG A 136 0.52 2.17 7.33
N GLN A 137 0.77 2.70 8.52
CA GLN A 137 2.08 3.20 8.93
C GLN A 137 3.24 2.20 8.75
N PRO A 138 3.11 0.88 9.01
CA PRO A 138 4.21 -0.06 8.79
C PRO A 138 4.68 -0.16 7.32
N ILE A 139 3.76 -0.07 6.34
CA ILE A 139 4.13 -0.07 4.92
C ILE A 139 4.83 1.24 4.56
N ARG A 140 4.35 2.36 5.10
CA ARG A 140 5.01 3.66 4.95
C ARG A 140 6.43 3.67 5.51
N ASN A 141 6.61 3.13 6.72
CA ASN A 141 7.93 3.02 7.36
C ASN A 141 8.87 2.16 6.52
N LEU A 142 8.40 1.00 6.02
CA LEU A 142 9.18 0.14 5.12
C LEU A 142 9.65 0.90 3.86
N MET A 143 8.78 1.67 3.22
CA MET A 143 9.16 2.47 2.04
C MET A 143 10.21 3.55 2.39
N ILE A 144 10.08 4.20 3.54
CA ILE A 144 11.05 5.18 4.04
C ILE A 144 12.40 4.51 4.32
N ASP A 145 12.41 3.33 4.94
CA ASP A 145 13.62 2.57 5.23
C ASP A 145 14.33 2.14 3.93
N CYS A 146 13.59 1.64 2.94
CA CYS A 146 14.13 1.33 1.61
C CYS A 146 14.76 2.56 0.95
N TYR A 147 14.10 3.71 1.02
CA TYR A 147 14.63 4.96 0.47
C TYR A 147 15.91 5.43 1.18
N ASN A 148 15.93 5.34 2.51
CA ASN A 148 17.09 5.70 3.32
C ASN A 148 18.28 4.76 3.06
N LEU A 149 18.02 3.46 2.87
CA LEU A 149 19.04 2.48 2.47
C LEU A 149 19.68 2.85 1.12
N GLY A 150 18.87 3.24 0.13
CA GLY A 150 19.36 3.73 -1.16
C GLY A 150 20.20 5.00 -1.02
N LYS A 151 19.78 5.94 -0.16
CA LYS A 151 20.56 7.16 0.13
C LYS A 151 21.93 6.89 0.76
N LEU A 152 22.04 5.85 1.57
CA LEU A 152 23.29 5.46 2.23
C LEU A 152 24.25 4.70 1.29
N ASN A 153 23.74 4.15 0.17
CA ASN A 153 24.49 3.32 -0.77
C ASN A 153 24.33 3.85 -2.21
N LYS A 154 24.67 5.13 -2.45
CA LYS A 154 24.40 5.82 -3.72
C LYS A 154 25.14 5.23 -4.92
N ASP A 155 26.20 4.49 -4.67
CA ASP A 155 27.10 3.85 -5.62
C ASP A 155 26.67 2.43 -6.01
N LYS A 156 25.62 1.89 -5.36
CA LYS A 156 25.15 0.53 -5.59
C LYS A 156 23.75 0.52 -6.20
N GLU A 157 23.49 -0.50 -6.99
CA GLU A 157 22.17 -0.75 -7.55
C GLU A 157 21.20 -1.23 -6.47
N ALA A 158 19.90 -0.96 -6.65
CA ALA A 158 18.87 -1.26 -5.66
C ALA A 158 18.81 -2.78 -5.32
N GLU A 159 19.04 -3.64 -6.30
CA GLU A 159 19.05 -5.09 -6.19
C GLU A 159 20.20 -5.61 -5.32
N GLU A 160 21.29 -4.87 -5.22
CA GLU A 160 22.44 -5.20 -4.36
C GLU A 160 22.20 -4.77 -2.90
N ILE A 161 21.43 -3.70 -2.71
CA ILE A 161 21.14 -3.11 -1.39
C ILE A 161 19.95 -3.81 -0.73
N LEU A 162 18.89 -4.08 -1.48
CA LEU A 162 17.66 -4.63 -0.94
C LEU A 162 17.85 -6.11 -0.58
N PRO A 163 17.55 -6.52 0.67
CA PRO A 163 17.73 -7.90 1.06
C PRO A 163 16.76 -8.79 0.30
N LYS A 164 17.27 -9.87 -0.30
CA LYS A 164 16.41 -10.94 -0.81
C LYS A 164 15.59 -11.53 0.35
N LEU A 165 14.29 -11.32 0.29
CA LEU A 165 13.34 -11.84 1.26
C LEU A 165 12.84 -13.21 0.77
N TYR A 166 13.09 -14.24 1.56
CA TYR A 166 12.55 -15.58 1.35
C TYR A 166 11.87 -16.04 2.63
N ARG A 167 10.92 -16.98 2.47
CA ARG A 167 10.05 -17.46 3.54
C ARG A 167 10.81 -17.81 4.83
N GLU A 168 11.93 -18.51 4.73
CA GLU A 168 12.69 -18.93 5.90
C GLU A 168 13.37 -17.76 6.64
N LYS A 169 13.89 -16.75 5.91
CA LYS A 169 14.45 -15.55 6.53
C LYS A 169 13.37 -14.75 7.27
N ILE A 170 12.20 -14.58 6.63
CA ILE A 170 11.05 -13.92 7.25
C ILE A 170 10.59 -14.70 8.48
N ARG A 171 10.49 -16.03 8.39
CA ARG A 171 10.11 -16.90 9.51
C ARG A 171 11.06 -16.73 10.70
N LYS A 172 12.37 -16.81 10.48
CA LYS A 172 13.38 -16.58 11.53
C LYS A 172 13.27 -15.19 12.14
N ALA A 173 13.10 -14.15 11.31
CA ALA A 173 12.91 -12.80 11.79
C ALA A 173 11.63 -12.66 12.63
N LEU A 174 10.51 -13.26 12.20
CA LEU A 174 9.25 -13.25 12.95
C LEU A 174 9.36 -14.00 14.29
N LEU A 175 10.09 -15.12 14.35
CA LEU A 175 10.31 -15.86 15.58
C LEU A 175 11.09 -15.06 16.63
N VAL A 176 11.97 -14.17 16.20
CA VAL A 176 12.79 -13.32 17.09
C VAL A 176 12.10 -11.98 17.39
N GLN A 177 11.61 -11.29 16.36
CA GLN A 177 11.06 -9.94 16.47
C GLN A 177 9.59 -9.94 16.87
N GLY A 178 8.82 -10.96 16.48
CA GLY A 178 7.40 -11.07 16.83
C GLY A 178 7.15 -11.03 18.34
N PRO A 179 7.82 -11.87 19.15
CA PRO A 179 7.73 -11.79 20.61
C PRO A 179 8.10 -10.42 21.17
N ARG A 180 9.15 -9.77 20.65
CA ARG A 180 9.55 -8.43 21.09
C ARG A 180 8.50 -7.37 20.82
N ILE A 181 7.95 -7.35 19.60
CA ILE A 181 6.85 -6.44 19.23
C ILE A 181 5.62 -6.68 20.11
N ARG A 182 5.33 -7.94 20.46
CA ARG A 182 4.24 -8.28 21.37
C ARG A 182 4.47 -7.73 22.77
N ILE A 183 5.68 -7.85 23.32
CA ILE A 183 6.04 -7.29 24.62
C ILE A 183 5.89 -5.77 24.60
N LEU A 184 6.40 -5.08 23.57
CA LEU A 184 6.25 -3.63 23.43
C LEU A 184 4.77 -3.21 23.38
N ASN A 185 3.95 -3.94 22.61
CA ASN A 185 2.51 -3.67 22.57
C ASN A 185 1.84 -3.90 23.95
N LEU A 186 2.29 -4.88 24.73
CA LEU A 186 1.81 -5.12 26.09
C LEU A 186 2.25 -4.01 27.07
N GLU A 187 3.47 -3.50 26.92
CA GLU A 187 3.97 -2.35 27.69
C GLU A 187 3.14 -1.08 27.41
N ASP A 188 2.80 -0.83 26.15
CA ASP A 188 1.97 0.32 25.71
C ASP A 188 0.55 0.33 26.31
N ILE A 189 0.09 -0.81 26.80
CA ILE A 189 -1.24 -0.97 27.43
C ILE A 189 -1.17 -1.17 28.95
N LYS A 190 0.01 -1.09 29.54
CA LYS A 190 0.19 -1.22 30.99
C LYS A 190 -0.66 -0.19 31.74
N GLY A 191 -1.32 -0.63 32.81
CA GLY A 191 -2.22 0.15 33.64
C GLY A 191 -3.59 0.41 33.01
N GLN A 192 -3.91 -0.19 31.85
CA GLN A 192 -5.15 0.10 31.13
C GLN A 192 -6.14 -1.07 31.18
N HIS A 193 -7.42 -0.73 31.12
CA HIS A 193 -8.49 -1.70 30.90
C HIS A 193 -8.52 -2.16 29.44
N VAL A 194 -8.52 -3.47 29.24
CA VAL A 194 -8.51 -4.06 27.90
C VAL A 194 -9.56 -5.16 27.74
N SER A 195 -10.06 -5.31 26.53
CA SER A 195 -10.93 -6.42 26.15
C SER A 195 -10.19 -7.39 25.25
N ILE A 196 -10.42 -8.67 25.46
CA ILE A 196 -9.83 -9.77 24.69
C ILE A 196 -10.86 -10.18 23.64
N ILE A 197 -10.44 -10.26 22.38
CA ILE A 197 -11.26 -10.78 21.29
C ILE A 197 -10.65 -12.09 20.82
N ILE A 198 -11.43 -13.17 20.89
CA ILE A 198 -11.07 -14.51 20.43
C ILE A 198 -12.04 -14.87 19.30
N ASP A 199 -11.52 -14.89 18.08
CA ASP A 199 -12.28 -15.21 16.88
C ASP A 199 -11.74 -16.53 16.34
N ALA A 200 -12.60 -17.53 16.17
CA ALA A 200 -12.20 -18.86 15.71
C ALA A 200 -12.76 -19.10 14.31
N GLY A 201 -11.87 -19.34 13.35
CA GLY A 201 -12.27 -19.51 11.95
C GLY A 201 -11.43 -20.53 11.21
N THR A 202 -11.92 -20.96 10.05
CA THR A 202 -11.17 -21.83 9.15
C THR A 202 -10.65 -21.02 7.96
N SER A 203 -9.34 -21.04 7.73
CA SER A 203 -8.71 -20.40 6.57
C SER A 203 -7.76 -21.39 5.89
N GLY A 204 -7.95 -21.63 4.59
CA GLY A 204 -7.11 -22.56 3.82
C GLY A 204 -7.10 -23.99 4.39
N GLY A 205 -8.22 -24.46 4.94
CA GLY A 205 -8.35 -25.79 5.57
C GLY A 205 -7.77 -25.89 6.98
N ARG A 206 -7.24 -24.80 7.54
CA ARG A 206 -6.65 -24.76 8.88
C ARG A 206 -7.56 -24.00 9.84
N HIS A 207 -7.74 -24.51 11.04
CA HIS A 207 -8.45 -23.78 12.08
C HIS A 207 -7.49 -22.82 12.78
N LEU A 208 -7.81 -21.53 12.70
CA LEU A 208 -7.01 -20.44 13.22
C LEU A 208 -7.82 -19.69 14.26
N ILE A 209 -7.13 -19.28 15.33
CA ILE A 209 -7.68 -18.46 16.40
C ILE A 209 -6.82 -17.20 16.54
N PRO A 210 -7.14 -16.13 15.79
CA PRO A 210 -6.65 -14.80 16.10
C PRO A 210 -7.13 -14.34 17.48
N ILE A 211 -6.18 -13.95 18.31
CA ILE A 211 -6.40 -13.33 19.62
C ILE A 211 -6.01 -11.87 19.48
N LYS A 212 -6.95 -10.97 19.73
CA LYS A 212 -6.73 -9.52 19.64
C LYS A 212 -7.04 -8.85 20.95
N ILE A 213 -6.36 -7.74 21.18
CA ILE A 213 -6.60 -6.87 22.32
C ILE A 213 -7.23 -5.57 21.82
N LEU A 214 -8.32 -5.17 22.46
CA LEU A 214 -9.07 -3.94 22.20
C LEU A 214 -8.97 -3.01 23.40
N GLN A 215 -8.69 -1.73 23.14
CA GLN A 215 -8.65 -0.65 24.13
C GLN A 215 -9.80 0.34 23.84
N PRO A 216 -11.00 0.11 24.36
CA PRO A 216 -12.18 0.90 23.98
C PRO A 216 -12.00 2.41 24.24
N HIS A 217 -11.24 2.79 25.26
CA HIS A 217 -11.03 4.20 25.62
C HIS A 217 -10.06 4.96 24.72
N ARG A 218 -9.17 4.29 23.97
CA ARG A 218 -8.14 4.97 23.15
C ARG A 218 -8.55 5.17 21.69
N GLN A 219 -9.71 4.66 21.28
CA GLN A 219 -10.15 4.64 19.88
C GLN A 219 -9.09 4.09 18.90
N LEU A 220 -8.20 3.23 19.40
CA LEU A 220 -7.18 2.57 18.60
C LEU A 220 -7.74 1.28 18.01
N PRO A 221 -7.33 0.89 16.79
CA PRO A 221 -7.71 -0.40 16.23
C PRO A 221 -7.18 -1.53 17.12
N PRO A 222 -7.91 -2.66 17.22
CA PRO A 222 -7.40 -3.82 17.94
C PRO A 222 -6.08 -4.29 17.36
N PHE A 223 -5.12 -4.63 18.23
CA PHE A 223 -3.87 -5.24 17.81
C PHE A 223 -3.90 -6.76 18.03
N MET A 224 -3.09 -7.49 17.27
CA MET A 224 -2.98 -8.94 17.39
C MET A 224 -2.02 -9.29 18.51
N LEU A 225 -2.52 -9.99 19.53
CA LEU A 225 -1.70 -10.56 20.60
C LEU A 225 -1.09 -11.89 20.15
N ASP A 226 -1.88 -12.73 19.50
CA ASP A 226 -1.41 -14.03 19.05
C ASP A 226 -2.28 -14.57 17.91
N LEU A 227 -1.77 -15.57 17.20
CA LEU A 227 -2.50 -16.32 16.19
C LEU A 227 -2.16 -17.80 16.37
N LYS A 228 -3.11 -18.57 16.90
CA LYS A 228 -2.92 -20.00 17.12
C LYS A 228 -3.53 -20.80 15.99
N GLU A 229 -2.77 -21.72 15.41
CA GLU A 229 -3.30 -22.81 14.58
C GLU A 229 -3.62 -23.98 15.52
N VAL A 230 -4.88 -24.40 15.54
CA VAL A 230 -5.39 -25.38 16.50
C VAL A 230 -6.23 -26.44 15.78
N GLY A 231 -6.51 -27.55 16.47
CA GLY A 231 -7.58 -28.45 16.06
C GLY A 231 -8.96 -27.91 16.43
N LYS A 232 -9.96 -28.79 16.43
CA LYS A 232 -11.28 -28.46 17.00
C LYS A 232 -11.13 -28.30 18.51
N MET A 233 -11.42 -27.11 19.02
CA MET A 233 -11.35 -26.82 20.46
C MET A 233 -12.64 -27.19 21.19
N THR A 234 -12.46 -27.74 22.39
CA THR A 234 -13.48 -28.04 23.38
C THR A 234 -13.65 -26.87 24.35
N GLN A 235 -14.61 -26.97 25.28
CA GLN A 235 -14.75 -25.97 26.35
C GLN A 235 -13.47 -25.83 27.18
N LEU A 236 -12.83 -26.95 27.55
CA LEU A 236 -11.62 -26.93 28.38
C LEU A 236 -10.48 -26.23 27.67
N ASP A 237 -10.28 -26.49 26.38
CA ASP A 237 -9.24 -25.84 25.58
C ASP A 237 -9.42 -24.31 25.56
N TYR A 238 -10.67 -23.82 25.45
CA TYR A 238 -10.95 -22.38 25.51
C TYR A 238 -10.73 -21.81 26.92
N ALA A 239 -11.08 -22.57 27.96
CA ALA A 239 -10.89 -22.13 29.35
C ALA A 239 -9.40 -21.96 29.68
N GLU A 240 -8.57 -22.92 29.30
CA GLU A 240 -7.11 -22.84 29.42
C GLU A 240 -6.52 -21.68 28.61
N LEU A 241 -7.01 -21.48 27.38
CA LEU A 241 -6.56 -20.37 26.54
C LEU A 241 -6.87 -19.00 27.17
N VAL A 242 -8.09 -18.83 27.68
CA VAL A 242 -8.52 -17.59 28.32
C VAL A 242 -7.73 -17.35 29.60
N ALA A 243 -7.51 -18.39 30.42
CA ALA A 243 -6.70 -18.27 31.63
C ALA A 243 -5.26 -17.87 31.33
N TYR A 244 -4.64 -18.48 30.32
CA TYR A 244 -3.31 -18.08 29.85
C TYR A 244 -3.25 -16.60 29.44
N ILE A 245 -4.25 -16.12 28.68
CA ILE A 245 -4.29 -14.71 28.26
C ILE A 245 -4.50 -13.80 29.47
N TYR A 246 -5.37 -14.20 30.42
CA TYR A 246 -5.60 -13.47 31.66
C TYR A 246 -4.31 -13.29 32.44
N ASP A 247 -3.62 -14.39 32.74
CA ASP A 247 -2.38 -14.37 33.51
C ASP A 247 -1.32 -13.54 32.79
N LEU A 248 -1.21 -13.66 31.46
CA LEU A 248 -0.29 -12.85 30.65
C LEU A 248 -0.58 -11.35 30.80
N LEU A 249 -1.84 -10.93 30.71
CA LEU A 249 -2.22 -9.51 30.82
C LEU A 249 -1.97 -8.98 32.23
N ILE A 250 -2.32 -9.74 33.27
CA ILE A 250 -2.11 -9.36 34.67
C ILE A 250 -0.61 -9.22 34.99
N VAL A 251 0.22 -10.19 34.58
CA VAL A 251 1.68 -10.13 34.79
C VAL A 251 2.31 -8.92 34.10
N ASN A 252 1.76 -8.49 32.96
CA ASN A 252 2.20 -7.28 32.26
C ASN A 252 1.51 -5.99 32.77
N GLY A 253 0.74 -6.08 33.85
CA GLY A 253 0.12 -4.93 34.52
C GLY A 253 -1.06 -4.32 33.77
N SER A 254 -1.74 -5.08 32.92
CA SER A 254 -2.99 -4.67 32.25
C SER A 254 -4.21 -5.24 32.96
N TYR A 255 -5.38 -4.61 32.81
CA TYR A 255 -6.63 -4.99 33.48
C TYR A 255 -7.63 -5.60 32.48
N PRO A 256 -7.65 -6.94 32.31
CA PRO A 256 -8.62 -7.58 31.42
C PRO A 256 -10.05 -7.38 31.95
N SER A 257 -10.93 -6.85 31.09
CA SER A 257 -12.29 -6.42 31.48
C SER A 257 -13.38 -7.27 30.83
N PHE A 258 -13.24 -7.57 29.53
CA PHE A 258 -14.18 -8.42 28.80
C PHE A 258 -13.48 -9.46 27.94
N ILE A 259 -14.09 -10.64 27.81
CA ILE A 259 -13.76 -11.64 26.79
C ILE A 259 -14.88 -11.63 25.75
N ILE A 260 -14.51 -11.38 24.50
CA ILE A 260 -15.42 -11.35 23.36
C ILE A 260 -15.14 -12.57 22.50
N THR A 261 -16.13 -13.45 22.39
CA THR A 261 -16.08 -14.63 21.52
C THR A 261 -17.36 -14.75 20.71
N ASP A 262 -17.42 -15.75 19.86
CA ASP A 262 -18.68 -16.21 19.31
C ASP A 262 -19.59 -16.71 20.43
N ALA A 263 -20.90 -16.57 20.24
CA ALA A 263 -21.90 -17.07 21.18
C ALA A 263 -22.06 -18.60 21.14
N LEU A 264 -20.99 -19.34 20.81
CA LEU A 264 -21.00 -20.79 20.77
C LEU A 264 -21.02 -21.35 22.20
N LYS A 265 -21.82 -22.39 22.43
CA LYS A 265 -22.04 -22.97 23.76
C LYS A 265 -20.74 -23.27 24.52
N HIS A 266 -19.76 -23.88 23.88
CA HIS A 266 -18.49 -24.24 24.52
C HIS A 266 -17.62 -23.01 24.84
N GLN A 267 -17.64 -21.96 24.01
CA GLN A 267 -16.92 -20.71 24.28
C GLN A 267 -17.57 -19.93 25.43
N VAL A 268 -18.90 -19.77 25.39
CA VAL A 268 -19.68 -19.14 26.46
C VAL A 268 -19.43 -19.88 27.79
N SER A 269 -19.52 -21.21 27.76
CA SER A 269 -19.30 -22.06 28.93
C SER A 269 -17.88 -21.89 29.50
N ALA A 270 -16.86 -21.84 28.64
CA ALA A 270 -15.47 -21.65 29.03
C ALA A 270 -15.16 -20.25 29.62
N CYS A 271 -15.86 -19.22 29.13
CA CYS A 271 -15.64 -17.84 29.54
C CYS A 271 -16.55 -17.39 30.70
N ASN A 272 -17.55 -18.19 31.08
CA ASN A 272 -18.51 -17.82 32.13
C ASN A 272 -17.91 -18.05 33.52
N PRO A 273 -17.67 -16.99 34.33
CA PRO A 273 -17.06 -17.13 35.65
C PRO A 273 -17.91 -17.97 36.63
N SER A 274 -19.22 -18.09 36.42
CA SER A 274 -20.09 -18.91 37.27
C SER A 274 -19.97 -20.41 37.00
N ASN A 275 -19.29 -20.82 35.92
CA ASN A 275 -19.07 -22.22 35.60
C ASN A 275 -17.78 -22.73 36.28
N PRO A 276 -17.83 -23.83 37.06
CA PRO A 276 -16.66 -24.39 37.73
C PRO A 276 -15.57 -24.88 36.76
N ASP A 277 -15.92 -25.23 35.52
CA ASP A 277 -14.98 -25.63 34.45
C ASP A 277 -14.68 -24.49 33.46
N SER A 278 -14.80 -23.23 33.92
CA SER A 278 -14.39 -22.04 33.17
C SER A 278 -12.91 -21.72 33.36
N TYR A 279 -12.46 -20.65 32.71
CA TYR A 279 -11.09 -20.14 32.83
C TYR A 279 -10.64 -19.90 34.29
N ILE A 280 -11.57 -19.60 35.22
CA ILE A 280 -11.25 -19.40 36.64
C ILE A 280 -10.57 -20.60 37.27
N LYS A 281 -10.88 -21.82 36.81
CA LYS A 281 -10.23 -23.04 37.28
C LYS A 281 -8.73 -23.06 37.00
N PHE A 282 -8.29 -22.33 35.97
CA PHE A 282 -6.94 -22.42 35.41
C PHE A 282 -6.10 -21.16 35.63
N ILE A 283 -6.67 -20.05 36.12
CA ILE A 283 -5.89 -18.84 36.39
C ILE A 283 -4.88 -19.08 37.52
N GLN A 284 -3.66 -18.60 37.32
CA GLN A 284 -2.60 -18.69 38.32
C GLN A 284 -2.59 -17.45 39.22
N GLN A 285 -3.00 -16.30 38.69
CA GLN A 285 -3.04 -15.05 39.43
C GLN A 285 -4.25 -15.02 40.38
N LYS A 286 -3.99 -14.89 41.69
CA LYS A 286 -5.02 -14.80 42.75
C LYS A 286 -5.67 -13.42 42.86
N ILE A 287 -5.57 -12.59 41.83
CA ILE A 287 -6.24 -11.29 41.77
C ILE A 287 -7.66 -11.57 41.28
N PHE A 288 -8.67 -11.35 42.11
CA PHE A 288 -10.07 -11.67 41.77
C PHE A 288 -10.74 -10.58 40.93
N LEU A 289 -10.09 -10.11 39.85
CA LEU A 289 -10.80 -9.34 38.84
C LEU A 289 -11.45 -10.33 37.88
N LEU A 290 -12.75 -10.58 38.06
CA LEU A 290 -13.54 -11.41 37.17
C LEU A 290 -13.68 -10.73 35.82
N ILE A 291 -13.23 -11.39 34.76
CA ILE A 291 -13.50 -10.98 33.39
C ILE A 291 -14.91 -11.44 33.00
N LEU A 292 -15.70 -10.53 32.42
CA LEU A 292 -17.03 -10.84 31.94
C LEU A 292 -16.99 -11.34 30.48
N HIS A 293 -17.81 -12.34 30.17
CA HIS A 293 -18.04 -12.74 28.79
C HIS A 293 -19.03 -11.79 28.10
N CYS A 294 -18.68 -11.35 26.89
CA CYS A 294 -19.53 -10.56 26.03
C CYS A 294 -19.66 -11.27 24.67
N PRO A 295 -20.83 -11.84 24.33
CA PRO A 295 -20.98 -12.52 23.05
C PRO A 295 -20.90 -11.54 21.88
N CYS A 296 -20.28 -11.96 20.79
CA CYS A 296 -20.22 -11.16 19.57
C CYS A 296 -21.63 -10.84 19.05
N LEU A 297 -22.01 -9.55 19.08
CA LEU A 297 -23.33 -9.10 18.63
C LEU A 297 -23.62 -9.45 17.17
N CYS A 298 -22.61 -9.43 16.30
CA CYS A 298 -22.78 -9.81 14.90
C CYS A 298 -23.23 -11.27 14.77
N HIS A 299 -22.64 -12.16 15.58
CA HIS A 299 -23.03 -13.57 15.59
C HIS A 299 -24.40 -13.77 16.26
N VAL A 300 -24.66 -13.12 17.41
CA VAL A 300 -25.97 -13.19 18.09
C VAL A 300 -27.09 -12.75 17.16
N PHE A 301 -26.93 -11.63 16.47
CA PHE A 301 -27.92 -11.12 15.52
C PHE A 301 -28.14 -12.09 14.34
N ASN A 302 -27.07 -12.72 13.85
CA ASN A 302 -27.18 -13.75 12.83
C ASN A 302 -27.94 -15.00 13.31
N LEU A 303 -27.72 -15.42 14.56
CA LEU A 303 -28.45 -16.53 15.17
C LEU A 303 -29.93 -16.19 15.35
N ILE A 304 -30.25 -14.96 15.79
CA ILE A 304 -31.63 -14.48 15.90
C ILE A 304 -32.34 -14.58 14.55
N ILE A 305 -31.76 -14.00 13.49
CA ILE A 305 -32.35 -14.06 12.15
C ILE A 305 -32.57 -15.50 11.70
N LYS A 306 -31.57 -16.37 11.90
CA LYS A 306 -31.65 -17.78 11.51
C LYS A 306 -32.75 -18.52 12.28
N HIS A 307 -32.90 -18.27 13.58
CA HIS A 307 -33.97 -18.88 14.37
C HIS A 307 -35.34 -18.34 13.95
N CYS A 308 -35.47 -17.03 13.73
CA CYS A 308 -36.71 -16.44 13.25
C CYS A 308 -37.11 -17.05 11.90
N SER A 309 -36.18 -17.22 10.95
CA SER A 309 -36.49 -17.83 9.65
C SER A 309 -36.83 -19.32 9.73
N GLN A 310 -36.47 -20.02 10.80
CA GLN A 310 -36.88 -21.41 11.00
C GLN A 310 -38.32 -21.53 11.53
N VAL A 311 -38.84 -20.47 12.14
CA VAL A 311 -40.16 -20.45 12.78
C VAL A 311 -41.19 -19.74 11.90
N ASP A 312 -40.79 -18.71 11.17
CA ASP A 312 -41.65 -17.93 10.28
C ASP A 312 -41.41 -18.31 8.80
N PRO A 313 -42.38 -18.99 8.15
CA PRO A 313 -42.27 -19.36 6.73
C PRO A 313 -42.07 -18.17 5.80
N GLN A 314 -42.70 -17.02 6.07
CA GLN A 314 -42.58 -15.83 5.21
C GLN A 314 -41.15 -15.28 5.25
N LEU A 315 -40.56 -15.26 6.45
CA LEU A 315 -39.17 -14.86 6.61
C LEU A 315 -38.21 -15.86 5.96
N ASN A 316 -38.54 -17.16 6.00
CA ASN A 316 -37.76 -18.19 5.31
C ASN A 316 -37.79 -18.01 3.78
N ASP A 317 -38.96 -17.75 3.21
CA ASP A 317 -39.11 -17.50 1.78
C ASP A 317 -38.30 -16.27 1.35
N LEU A 318 -38.34 -15.21 2.16
CA LEU A 318 -37.49 -14.03 1.94
C LEU A 318 -35.99 -14.37 2.00
N PHE A 319 -35.59 -15.21 2.96
CA PHE A 319 -34.20 -15.64 3.11
C PHE A 319 -33.72 -16.39 1.86
N GLU A 320 -34.49 -17.36 1.39
CA GLU A 320 -34.16 -18.15 0.19
C GLU A 320 -34.20 -17.28 -1.08
N ALA A 321 -35.14 -16.34 -1.18
CA ALA A 321 -35.18 -15.38 -2.29
C ALA A 321 -33.94 -14.47 -2.33
N VAL A 322 -33.50 -13.94 -1.19
CA VAL A 322 -32.28 -13.11 -1.11
C VAL A 322 -31.03 -13.91 -1.47
N LYS A 323 -30.95 -15.17 -1.01
CA LYS A 323 -29.87 -16.09 -1.33
C LYS A 323 -29.82 -16.44 -2.82
N PHE A 324 -30.98 -16.74 -3.41
CA PHE A 324 -31.13 -16.97 -4.85
C PHE A 324 -30.70 -15.73 -5.64
N MET A 325 -31.26 -14.55 -5.33
CA MET A 325 -30.90 -13.30 -6.00
C MET A 325 -29.42 -12.96 -5.86
N SER A 326 -28.82 -13.16 -4.68
CA SER A 326 -27.37 -12.96 -4.50
C SER A 326 -26.54 -13.83 -5.44
N THR A 327 -26.98 -15.07 -5.69
CA THR A 327 -26.32 -16.00 -6.62
C THR A 327 -26.48 -15.56 -8.07
N GLU A 328 -27.70 -15.23 -8.48
CA GLU A 328 -28.02 -14.80 -9.85
C GLU A 328 -27.35 -13.47 -10.22
N LEU A 329 -27.46 -12.46 -9.36
CA LEU A 329 -26.92 -11.11 -9.58
C LEU A 329 -25.38 -11.05 -9.57
N ARG A 330 -24.72 -12.17 -9.30
CA ARG A 330 -23.26 -12.34 -9.41
C ARG A 330 -22.82 -12.96 -10.74
N LYS A 331 -23.74 -13.36 -11.61
CA LYS A 331 -23.39 -13.84 -12.97
C LYS A 331 -22.84 -12.67 -13.80
N PRO A 332 -21.86 -12.92 -14.70
CA PRO A 332 -21.22 -11.87 -15.50
C PRO A 332 -22.21 -10.96 -16.23
N THR A 333 -23.29 -11.53 -16.77
CA THR A 333 -24.36 -10.80 -17.47
C THR A 333 -24.94 -9.68 -16.60
N PHE A 334 -25.38 -10.00 -15.38
CA PHE A 334 -25.96 -9.02 -14.46
C PHE A 334 -24.93 -8.04 -13.92
N ILE A 335 -23.70 -8.50 -13.62
CA ILE A 335 -22.62 -7.59 -13.19
C ILE A 335 -22.34 -6.53 -14.26
N ASN A 336 -22.31 -6.93 -15.53
CA ASN A 336 -22.04 -6.02 -16.65
C ASN A 336 -23.16 -5.01 -16.88
N LEU A 337 -24.41 -5.36 -16.59
CA LEU A 337 -25.57 -4.48 -16.72
C LEU A 337 -25.71 -3.53 -15.53
N ILE A 338 -25.58 -4.05 -14.30
CA ILE A 338 -25.73 -3.28 -13.05
C ILE A 338 -24.47 -2.47 -12.73
N LYS A 339 -23.32 -2.82 -13.34
CA LYS A 339 -21.99 -2.24 -13.05
C LYS A 339 -21.58 -2.36 -11.59
N ALA A 340 -22.15 -3.33 -10.87
CA ALA A 340 -21.80 -3.62 -9.49
C ALA A 340 -22.00 -5.11 -9.20
N LYS A 341 -21.17 -5.64 -8.29
CA LYS A 341 -21.22 -7.05 -7.89
C LYS A 341 -21.98 -7.20 -6.58
N CYS A 342 -23.02 -8.02 -6.58
CA CYS A 342 -23.73 -8.39 -5.35
C CYS A 342 -22.79 -9.16 -4.39
N PRO A 343 -22.81 -8.88 -3.07
CA PRO A 343 -22.07 -9.67 -2.08
C PRO A 343 -22.40 -11.17 -2.21
N ALA A 344 -21.42 -12.03 -1.94
CA ALA A 344 -21.63 -13.49 -1.99
C ALA A 344 -22.42 -13.92 -0.77
N PHE A 345 -23.50 -14.68 -0.96
CA PHE A 345 -24.19 -15.31 0.15
C PHE A 345 -23.35 -16.45 0.74
N ILE A 346 -22.56 -16.14 1.76
CA ILE A 346 -21.70 -17.09 2.47
C ILE A 346 -22.30 -17.30 3.86
N ILE A 347 -22.88 -18.48 4.11
CA ILE A 347 -23.61 -18.79 5.35
C ILE A 347 -22.75 -18.57 6.61
N SER A 348 -21.43 -18.79 6.52
CA SER A 348 -20.50 -18.56 7.63
C SER A 348 -20.18 -17.09 7.89
N ARG A 349 -20.55 -16.17 6.99
CA ARG A 349 -20.42 -14.73 7.23
C ARG A 349 -21.67 -14.23 7.92
N TRP A 350 -21.51 -13.76 9.15
CA TRP A 350 -22.64 -13.23 9.91
C TRP A 350 -23.28 -12.05 9.19
N VAL A 351 -24.61 -11.94 9.35
CA VAL A 351 -25.39 -10.81 8.84
C VAL A 351 -25.40 -10.71 7.30
N ILE A 352 -24.96 -11.76 6.59
CA ILE A 352 -24.86 -11.75 5.12
C ILE A 352 -26.21 -11.55 4.45
N MET A 353 -27.29 -12.09 5.03
CA MET A 353 -28.65 -11.88 4.54
C MET A 353 -28.98 -10.39 4.48
N CYS A 354 -28.76 -9.64 5.56
CA CYS A 354 -29.05 -8.20 5.59
C CYS A 354 -28.15 -7.42 4.64
N ILE A 355 -26.88 -7.82 4.49
CA ILE A 355 -25.94 -7.20 3.55
C ILE A 355 -26.44 -7.38 2.11
N CYS A 356 -26.82 -8.60 1.71
CA CYS A 356 -27.36 -8.89 0.39
C CYS A 356 -28.71 -8.20 0.18
N ALA A 357 -29.64 -8.30 1.13
CA ALA A 357 -30.95 -7.65 1.05
C ALA A 357 -30.83 -6.13 0.89
N LYS A 358 -29.97 -5.47 1.69
CA LYS A 358 -29.69 -4.03 1.56
C LYS A 358 -29.07 -3.69 0.21
N TRP A 359 -28.19 -4.54 -0.32
CA TRP A 359 -27.59 -4.32 -1.63
C TRP A 359 -28.64 -4.39 -2.75
N VAL A 360 -29.52 -5.39 -2.70
CA VAL A 360 -30.62 -5.59 -3.65
C VAL A 360 -31.60 -4.42 -3.57
N ALA A 361 -32.08 -4.08 -2.37
CA ALA A 361 -33.04 -2.99 -2.16
C ALA A 361 -32.52 -1.65 -2.71
N LYS A 362 -31.23 -1.34 -2.50
CA LYS A 362 -30.59 -0.12 -3.05
C LYS A 362 -30.56 -0.05 -4.57
N ARG A 363 -30.77 -1.17 -5.26
CA ARG A 363 -30.73 -1.31 -6.72
C ARG A 363 -32.02 -1.88 -7.29
N GLY A 364 -33.10 -1.86 -6.50
CA GLY A 364 -34.36 -2.50 -6.84
C GLY A 364 -34.87 -2.08 -8.23
N SER A 365 -34.87 -0.77 -8.54
CA SER A 365 -35.33 -0.27 -9.84
C SER A 365 -34.54 -0.82 -11.03
N GLN A 366 -33.22 -0.89 -10.93
CA GLN A 366 -32.36 -1.44 -11.97
C GLN A 366 -32.56 -2.95 -12.13
N ILE A 367 -32.71 -3.66 -11.01
CA ILE A 367 -32.92 -5.12 -11.00
C ILE A 367 -34.29 -5.43 -11.62
N SER A 368 -35.35 -4.72 -11.21
CA SER A 368 -36.70 -4.90 -11.75
C SER A 368 -36.75 -4.69 -13.26
N TYR A 369 -36.04 -3.68 -13.79
CA TYR A 369 -35.96 -3.45 -15.23
C TYR A 369 -35.28 -4.60 -16.00
N LEU A 370 -34.36 -5.32 -15.36
CA LEU A 370 -33.62 -6.42 -15.97
C LEU A 370 -34.32 -7.79 -15.83
N MET A 371 -35.35 -7.88 -14.99
CA MET A 371 -36.11 -9.10 -14.71
C MET A 371 -37.52 -9.10 -15.32
N MET A 372 -37.93 -7.96 -15.90
CA MET A 372 -39.04 -7.87 -16.86
C MET A 372 -38.50 -8.14 -18.26
#